data_AF-A0A5E4KAP1-F1
#
_entry.id   AF-A0A5E4KAP1-F1
#
_cell.length_a   1.000
_cell.length_b   1.000
_cell.length_c   1.000
_cell.angle_alpha   90.00
_cell.angle_beta   90.00
_cell.angle_gamma   90.00
#
_symmetry.space_group_name_H-M   'P 1'
#
loop_
_entity.id
_entity.type
_entity.pdbx_description
1 polymer ?
#
loop_
_entity_poly.entity_id
_entity_poly.type
_entity_poly.pdbx_seq_one_letter_code
_entity_poly.pdbx_strand_id
1 'polypeptide(L)'
;MDKKKTVKYTAVVLLVLSVSGYYLYQHAMQVGLEKPALILTVSTNTTDKGTPMVNNVTFKESGVVFFYKRADTPANFPEIDANARINKLAAAPASFWASVHRPNEGVYTLQLFFRDGMEPKKGDVLIIPIRLVSHTGAIQYKTTAFYCWSCEE
;
A
#
# COMPACT_ATOMS: atom_id res chain seq x y z
N MET A 1 24.53 23.06 -37.33
CA MET A 1 23.61 21.95 -37.01
C MET A 1 22.23 22.31 -37.57
N ASP A 2 21.70 21.50 -38.48
CA ASP A 2 20.47 21.81 -39.23
C ASP A 2 19.24 21.70 -38.31
N LYS A 3 18.65 22.85 -37.94
CA LYS A 3 17.56 22.94 -36.94
C LYS A 3 16.39 22.00 -37.26
N LYS A 4 16.07 21.78 -38.54
CA LYS A 4 15.00 20.84 -38.94
C LYS A 4 15.37 19.39 -38.67
N LYS A 5 16.62 18.99 -38.86
CA LYS A 5 17.11 17.63 -38.56
C LYS A 5 17.15 17.39 -37.05
N THR A 6 17.64 18.35 -36.27
CA THR A 6 17.68 18.25 -34.81
C THR A 6 16.28 18.07 -34.21
N VAL A 7 15.30 18.87 -34.63
CA VAL A 7 13.91 18.75 -34.13
C VAL A 7 13.30 17.38 -34.46
N LYS A 8 13.53 16.84 -35.66
CA LYS A 8 13.06 15.49 -36.02
C LYS A 8 13.68 14.40 -35.16
N TYR A 9 14.99 14.44 -34.94
CA TYR A 9 15.66 13.44 -34.10
C TYR A 9 15.22 13.53 -32.64
N THR A 10 15.06 14.73 -32.08
CA THR A 10 14.54 14.91 -30.72
C THR A 10 13.13 14.35 -30.57
N ALA A 11 12.25 14.58 -31.54
CA ALA A 11 10.89 14.04 -31.52
C ALA A 11 10.88 12.50 -31.59
N VAL A 12 11.73 11.90 -32.44
CA VAL A 12 11.86 10.44 -32.54
C VAL A 12 12.39 9.84 -31.22
N VAL A 13 13.42 10.46 -30.62
CA VAL A 13 13.98 9.99 -29.35
C VAL A 13 12.94 10.07 -28.22
N LEU A 14 12.19 11.18 -28.13
CA LEU A 14 11.11 11.31 -27.15
C LEU A 14 10.04 10.23 -27.34
N LEU A 15 9.65 9.96 -28.59
CA LEU A 15 8.63 8.97 -28.90
C LEU A 15 9.10 7.54 -28.55
N VAL A 16 10.37 7.20 -28.83
CA VAL A 16 10.96 5.91 -28.43
C VAL A 16 11.04 5.78 -26.91
N LEU A 17 11.40 6.85 -26.19
CA LEU A 17 11.41 6.85 -24.73
C LEU A 17 10.00 6.72 -24.14
N SER A 18 9.00 7.38 -24.72
CA SER A 18 7.60 7.27 -24.30
C SER A 18 7.05 5.86 -24.52
N VAL A 19 7.30 5.25 -25.69
CA VAL A 19 6.82 3.89 -26.00
C VAL A 19 7.55 2.86 -25.14
N SER A 20 8.87 2.97 -25.01
CA SER A 20 9.67 2.07 -24.16
C SER A 20 9.26 2.18 -22.69
N GLY A 21 9.04 3.41 -22.20
CA GLY A 21 8.55 3.66 -20.85
C GLY A 21 7.16 3.09 -20.59
N TYR A 22 6.24 3.22 -21.55
CA TYR A 22 4.91 2.63 -21.47
C TYR A 22 4.96 1.10 -21.47
N TYR A 23 5.79 0.50 -22.32
CA TYR A 23 5.99 -0.94 -22.36
C TYR A 23 6.57 -1.48 -21.03
N LEU A 24 7.62 -0.82 -20.51
CA LEU A 24 8.19 -1.15 -19.19
C LEU A 24 7.16 -1.00 -18.08
N TYR A 25 6.28 0.01 -18.12
CA TYR A 25 5.22 0.17 -17.14
C TYR A 25 4.21 -0.98 -17.18
N GLN A 26 3.75 -1.37 -18.38
CA GLN A 26 2.78 -2.47 -18.56
C GLN A 26 3.36 -3.83 -18.19
N HIS A 27 4.68 -4.02 -18.37
CA HIS A 27 5.34 -5.32 -18.13
C HIS A 27 6.23 -5.31 -16.90
N ALA A 28 6.17 -4.27 -16.06
CA ALA A 28 7.02 -4.11 -14.89
C ALA A 28 6.96 -5.33 -13.95
N MET A 29 5.78 -5.93 -13.79
CA MET A 29 5.63 -7.16 -13.02
C MET A 29 6.34 -8.37 -13.66
N GLN A 30 6.29 -8.50 -14.99
CA GLN A 30 6.91 -9.61 -15.71
C GLN A 30 8.44 -9.51 -15.76
N VAL A 31 8.98 -8.29 -15.69
CA VAL A 31 10.44 -8.05 -15.70
C VAL A 31 11.05 -7.93 -14.30
N GLY A 32 10.29 -8.25 -13.24
CA GLY A 32 10.78 -8.23 -11.86
C GLY A 32 11.03 -6.82 -11.30
N LEU A 33 10.41 -5.79 -11.88
CA LEU A 33 10.43 -4.41 -11.38
C LEU A 33 9.26 -4.14 -10.42
N GLU A 34 8.58 -5.18 -9.94
CA GLU A 34 7.54 -5.05 -8.93
C GLU A 34 8.15 -4.81 -7.55
N LYS A 35 7.56 -3.86 -6.83
CA LYS A 35 7.81 -3.69 -5.40
C LYS A 35 6.79 -4.52 -4.62
N PRO A 36 7.21 -5.16 -3.52
CA PRO A 36 6.29 -5.87 -2.66
C PRO A 36 5.22 -4.89 -2.12
N ALA A 37 4.02 -5.42 -1.91
CA ALA A 37 2.92 -4.77 -1.26
C ALA A 37 2.14 -5.81 -0.46
N LEU A 38 1.51 -5.39 0.62
CA LEU A 38 0.62 -6.26 1.40
C LEU A 38 -0.81 -5.80 1.21
N ILE A 39 -1.67 -6.69 0.73
CA ILE A 39 -3.11 -6.47 0.71
C ILE A 39 -3.68 -6.99 2.03
N LEU A 40 -4.45 -6.14 2.69
CA LEU A 40 -5.14 -6.43 3.94
C LEU A 40 -6.63 -6.37 3.66
N THR A 41 -7.33 -7.45 3.94
CA THR A 41 -8.79 -7.48 3.89
C THR A 41 -9.31 -7.47 5.31
N VAL A 42 -9.94 -6.36 5.69
CA VAL A 42 -10.44 -6.11 7.04
C VAL A 42 -11.96 -6.21 7.02
N SER A 43 -12.50 -7.16 7.77
CA SER A 43 -13.94 -7.31 7.99
C SER A 43 -14.34 -6.60 9.28
N THR A 44 -15.36 -5.75 9.19
CA THR A 44 -15.88 -4.95 10.30
C THR A 44 -17.35 -5.25 10.55
N ASN A 45 -17.78 -5.22 11.82
CA ASN A 45 -19.19 -5.21 12.21
C ASN A 45 -19.41 -4.18 13.35
N THR A 46 -20.62 -4.15 13.90
CA THR A 46 -20.91 -3.52 15.19
C THR A 46 -21.24 -4.53 16.28
N THR A 47 -20.91 -4.17 17.51
CA THR A 47 -21.42 -4.81 18.73
C THR A 47 -22.92 -4.55 18.92
N ASP A 48 -23.56 -5.29 19.83
CA ASP A 48 -24.92 -5.02 20.30
C ASP A 48 -25.13 -3.60 20.85
N LYS A 49 -24.05 -2.90 21.21
CA LYS A 49 -24.08 -1.51 21.70
C LYS A 49 -23.83 -0.48 20.59
N GLY A 50 -23.76 -0.90 19.33
CA GLY A 50 -23.48 -0.04 18.17
C GLY A 50 -22.01 0.38 18.01
N THR A 51 -21.10 -0.15 18.84
CA THR A 51 -19.66 0.14 18.73
C THR A 51 -19.05 -0.67 17.58
N PRO A 52 -18.35 -0.06 16.62
CA PRO A 52 -17.70 -0.79 15.53
C PRO A 52 -16.51 -1.61 16.04
N MET A 53 -16.29 -2.80 15.47
CA MET A 53 -15.11 -3.62 15.75
C MET A 53 -14.59 -4.30 14.48
N VAL A 54 -13.37 -4.84 14.57
CA VAL A 54 -12.76 -5.68 13.53
C VAL A 54 -13.00 -7.15 13.90
N ASN A 55 -13.61 -7.91 12.99
CA ASN A 55 -13.92 -9.32 13.17
C ASN A 55 -12.82 -10.23 12.64
N ASN A 56 -12.28 -9.88 11.48
CA ASN A 56 -11.30 -10.69 10.78
C ASN A 56 -10.36 -9.80 9.97
N VAL A 57 -9.11 -10.23 9.87
CA VAL A 57 -8.09 -9.60 9.04
C VAL A 57 -7.37 -10.71 8.29
N THR A 58 -7.40 -10.66 6.97
CA THR A 58 -6.64 -11.57 6.11
C THR A 58 -5.60 -10.80 5.29
N PHE A 59 -4.58 -11.52 4.87
CA PHE A 59 -3.40 -10.96 4.21
C PHE A 59 -3.14 -11.67 2.89
N LYS A 60 -2.70 -10.90 1.91
CA LYS A 60 -2.22 -11.42 0.64
C LYS A 60 -1.02 -10.61 0.16
N GLU A 61 0.10 -11.28 -0.04
CA GLU A 61 1.26 -10.66 -0.70
C GLU A 61 0.88 -10.32 -2.15
N SER A 62 1.32 -9.14 -2.59
CA SER A 62 1.10 -8.64 -3.94
C SER A 62 2.35 -7.91 -4.42
N GLY A 63 2.48 -7.76 -5.74
CA GLY A 63 3.41 -6.81 -6.36
C GLY A 63 2.69 -5.55 -6.80
N VAL A 64 3.39 -4.41 -6.80
CA VAL A 64 2.95 -3.16 -7.43
C VAL A 64 4.06 -2.61 -8.32
N VAL A 65 3.69 -1.95 -9.41
CA VAL A 65 4.65 -1.34 -10.33
C VAL A 65 5.46 -0.25 -9.60
N PHE A 66 6.78 -0.20 -9.86
CA PHE A 66 7.84 0.62 -9.22
C PHE A 66 7.54 2.11 -8.96
N PHE A 67 6.45 2.66 -9.51
CA PHE A 67 6.08 4.09 -9.50
C PHE A 67 4.83 4.38 -8.66
N TYR A 68 4.85 4.15 -7.34
CA TYR A 68 3.80 4.67 -6.47
C TYR A 68 4.39 5.44 -5.30
N LYS A 69 4.59 6.74 -5.52
CA LYS A 69 4.38 7.74 -4.49
C LYS A 69 2.87 7.96 -4.45
N ARG A 70 2.14 7.31 -3.54
CA ARG A 70 0.79 7.77 -3.23
C ARG A 70 0.98 9.13 -2.56
N ALA A 71 0.56 10.19 -3.23
CA ALA A 71 0.26 11.43 -2.53
C ALA A 71 -0.62 11.05 -1.34
N ASP A 72 -0.31 11.59 -0.16
CA ASP A 72 -1.13 11.43 1.04
C ASP A 72 -2.57 11.75 0.64
N THR A 73 -3.38 10.71 0.48
CA THR A 73 -4.79 10.92 0.16
C THR A 73 -5.36 11.58 1.39
N PRO A 74 -6.01 12.76 1.26
CA PRO A 74 -6.56 13.44 2.41
C PRO A 74 -7.49 12.49 3.17
N ALA A 75 -7.39 12.50 4.50
CA ALA A 75 -8.17 11.61 5.35
C ALA A 75 -9.67 11.73 5.02
N ASN A 76 -10.33 10.59 4.86
CA ASN A 76 -11.74 10.53 4.49
C ASN A 76 -12.53 9.74 5.53
N PHE A 77 -12.99 10.45 6.57
CA PHE A 77 -13.64 9.85 7.73
C PHE A 77 -15.11 9.47 7.49
N PRO A 78 -15.60 8.35 8.07
CA PRO A 78 -14.87 7.41 8.91
C PRO A 78 -13.95 6.55 8.06
N GLU A 79 -12.86 6.04 8.63
CA GLU A 79 -11.90 5.22 7.88
C GLU A 79 -11.37 4.06 8.72
N ILE A 80 -10.83 3.07 8.01
CA ILE A 80 -9.92 2.09 8.59
C ILE A 80 -8.53 2.63 8.33
N ASP A 81 -7.76 2.82 9.39
CA ASP A 81 -6.34 3.16 9.35
C ASP A 81 -5.52 1.91 9.70
N ALA A 82 -4.56 1.57 8.85
CA ALA A 82 -3.61 0.50 9.10
C ALA A 82 -2.19 1.05 8.96
N ASN A 83 -1.42 0.85 10.02
CA ASN A 83 -0.01 1.17 10.07
C ASN A 83 0.79 -0.12 10.14
N ALA A 84 1.95 -0.17 9.50
CA ALA A 84 2.85 -1.32 9.62
C ALA A 84 4.28 -0.90 9.94
N ARG A 85 4.95 -1.77 10.70
CA ARG A 85 6.38 -1.69 10.98
C ARG A 85 6.99 -3.08 10.95
N ILE A 86 8.25 -3.16 10.54
CA ILE A 86 9.03 -4.40 10.62
C ILE A 86 9.44 -4.61 12.09
N ASN A 87 9.33 -5.84 12.58
CA ASN A 87 9.73 -6.21 13.94
C ASN A 87 11.26 -6.34 14.07
N LYS A 88 11.98 -5.24 13.85
CA LYS A 88 13.43 -5.11 14.01
C LYS A 88 13.74 -3.86 14.82
N LEU A 89 14.74 -3.94 15.70
CA LEU A 89 15.18 -2.82 16.55
C LEU A 89 15.57 -1.57 15.76
N ALA A 90 16.08 -1.73 14.53
CA ALA A 90 16.48 -0.64 13.65
C ALA A 90 15.37 -0.08 12.75
N ALA A 91 14.14 -0.63 12.81
CA ALA A 91 13.04 -0.16 11.99
C ALA A 91 12.34 1.06 12.61
N ALA A 92 11.95 2.03 11.77
CA ALA A 92 11.23 3.22 12.22
C ALA A 92 9.84 2.86 12.82
N PRO A 93 9.31 3.64 13.78
CA PRO A 93 8.13 3.27 14.59
C PRO A 93 6.83 3.01 13.79
N ALA A 94 6.62 3.72 12.69
CA ALA A 94 5.55 3.47 11.71
C ALA A 94 6.15 3.74 10.34
N SER A 95 6.36 2.69 9.56
CA SER A 95 7.10 2.80 8.30
C SER A 95 6.18 2.85 7.08
N PHE A 96 4.96 2.32 7.21
CA PHE A 96 4.03 2.12 6.10
C PHE A 96 2.59 2.40 6.56
N TRP A 97 1.83 3.14 5.75
CA TRP A 97 0.48 3.59 6.06
C TRP A 97 -0.48 3.19 4.94
N ALA A 98 -1.67 2.73 5.29
CA ALA A 98 -2.79 2.58 4.36
C ALA A 98 -4.09 2.95 5.09
N SER A 99 -4.96 3.69 4.41
CA SER A 99 -6.31 3.93 4.89
C SER A 99 -7.35 3.71 3.80
N VAL A 100 -8.58 3.44 4.21
CA VAL A 100 -9.74 3.31 3.33
C VAL A 100 -10.99 3.85 4.01
N HIS A 101 -11.80 4.61 3.27
CA HIS A 101 -13.06 5.13 3.75
C HIS A 101 -14.01 3.98 4.11
N ARG A 102 -14.60 4.06 5.31
CA ARG A 102 -15.45 3.05 5.94
C ARG A 102 -16.72 3.71 6.47
N PRO A 103 -17.72 3.96 5.62
CA PRO A 103 -18.96 4.61 6.05
C PRO A 103 -19.81 3.70 6.94
N ASN A 104 -19.76 2.38 6.73
CA ASN A 104 -20.64 1.39 7.36
C ASN A 104 -19.85 0.14 7.80
N GLU A 105 -20.56 -0.92 8.19
CA GLU A 105 -20.02 -2.27 8.32
C GLU A 105 -19.73 -2.88 6.95
N GLY A 106 -18.83 -3.85 6.92
CA GLY A 106 -18.50 -4.57 5.69
C GLY A 106 -17.05 -5.01 5.62
N VAL A 107 -16.66 -5.41 4.42
CA VAL A 107 -15.33 -5.91 4.08
C VAL A 107 -14.59 -4.87 3.26
N TYR A 108 -13.41 -4.48 3.72
CA TYR A 108 -12.64 -3.39 3.15
C TYR A 108 -11.24 -3.87 2.80
N THR A 109 -10.73 -3.41 1.66
CA THR A 109 -9.39 -3.77 1.20
C THR A 109 -8.46 -2.56 1.34
N LEU A 110 -7.39 -2.76 2.08
CA LEU A 110 -6.29 -1.81 2.23
C LEU A 110 -5.07 -2.40 1.53
N GLN A 111 -4.23 -1.53 0.98
CA GLN A 111 -2.98 -1.93 0.36
C GLN A 111 -1.85 -1.14 0.99
N LEU A 112 -0.99 -1.83 1.74
CA LEU A 112 0.22 -1.29 2.33
C LEU A 112 1.33 -1.26 1.27
N PHE A 113 1.92 -0.09 1.11
CA PHE A 113 3.08 0.14 0.26
C PHE A 113 4.32 0.25 1.13
N PHE A 114 5.38 -0.40 0.71
CA PHE A 114 6.66 -0.29 1.38
C PHE A 114 7.49 0.82 0.74
N ARG A 115 8.15 1.62 1.59
CA ARG A 115 9.11 2.63 1.15
C ARG A 115 10.33 1.93 0.53
N ASP A 116 10.86 2.55 -0.52
CA ASP A 116 12.10 2.12 -1.19
C ASP A 116 13.24 1.85 -0.21
N GLY A 117 13.80 0.64 -0.28
CA GLY A 117 14.89 0.16 0.57
C GLY A 117 14.46 -0.34 1.95
N MET A 118 13.16 -0.23 2.28
CA MET A 118 12.56 -0.68 3.54
C MET A 118 11.56 -1.82 3.30
N GLU A 119 11.62 -2.48 2.16
CA GLU A 119 10.77 -3.62 1.83
C GLU A 119 11.03 -4.81 2.79
N PRO A 120 9.97 -5.53 3.21
CA PRO A 120 10.12 -6.73 4.01
C PRO A 120 10.83 -7.83 3.23
N LYS A 121 11.64 -8.63 3.94
CA LYS A 121 12.34 -9.80 3.39
C LYS A 121 11.71 -11.09 3.90
N LYS A 122 11.95 -12.21 3.21
CA LYS A 122 11.53 -13.55 3.69
C LYS A 122 11.94 -13.75 5.15
N GLY A 123 10.98 -14.13 5.99
CA GLY A 123 11.17 -14.31 7.44
C GLY A 123 10.91 -13.06 8.28
N ASP A 124 10.69 -11.89 7.68
CA ASP A 124 10.38 -10.68 8.45
C ASP A 124 8.96 -10.72 9.01
N VAL A 125 8.81 -10.34 10.28
CA VAL A 125 7.50 -10.19 10.90
C VAL A 125 7.09 -8.72 10.86
N LEU A 126 5.93 -8.45 10.28
CA LEU A 126 5.26 -7.15 10.32
C LEU A 126 4.33 -7.08 11.52
N ILE A 127 4.38 -5.96 12.23
CA ILE A 127 3.42 -5.60 13.28
C ILE A 127 2.51 -4.54 12.69
N ILE A 128 1.20 -4.81 12.69
CA ILE A 128 0.23 -4.03 11.95
C ILE A 128 -0.89 -3.55 12.89
N PRO A 129 -0.73 -2.39 13.57
CA PRO A 129 -1.83 -1.74 14.26
C PRO A 129 -2.93 -1.31 13.27
N ILE A 130 -4.17 -1.70 13.56
CA ILE A 130 -5.36 -1.36 12.77
C ILE A 130 -6.32 -0.57 13.67
N ARG A 131 -6.83 0.54 13.18
CA ARG A 131 -7.72 1.46 13.89
C ARG A 131 -8.97 1.73 13.08
N LEU A 132 -10.11 1.71 13.74
CA LEU A 132 -11.37 2.23 13.19
C LEU A 132 -11.52 3.66 13.67
N VAL A 133 -11.55 4.60 12.72
CA VAL A 133 -11.64 6.03 12.99
C VAL A 133 -13.05 6.53 12.64
N SER A 134 -13.64 7.28 13.56
CA SER A 134 -14.98 7.89 13.39
C SER A 134 -14.98 9.08 12.44
N HIS A 135 -16.17 9.59 12.11
CA HIS A 135 -16.37 10.84 11.37
C HIS A 135 -15.65 12.06 11.95
N THR A 136 -15.37 12.08 13.26
CA THR A 136 -14.68 13.19 13.94
C THR A 136 -13.17 13.01 14.01
N GLY A 137 -12.61 11.93 13.44
CA GLY A 137 -11.20 11.58 13.57
C GLY A 137 -10.86 10.85 14.89
N ALA A 138 -11.84 10.62 15.78
CA ALA A 138 -11.61 9.88 17.02
C ALA A 138 -11.50 8.37 16.76
N ILE A 139 -10.56 7.71 17.43
CA ILE A 139 -10.38 6.25 17.36
C ILE A 139 -11.51 5.58 18.15
N GLN A 140 -12.34 4.79 17.45
CA GLN A 140 -13.45 4.04 18.05
C GLN A 140 -13.04 2.64 18.48
N TYR A 141 -12.09 2.04 17.75
CA TYR A 141 -11.60 0.69 18.00
C TYR A 141 -10.17 0.56 17.54
N LYS A 142 -9.38 -0.28 18.22
CA LYS A 142 -8.01 -0.60 17.83
C LYS A 142 -7.75 -2.10 18.02
N THR A 143 -7.04 -2.68 17.08
CA THR A 143 -6.47 -4.03 17.18
C THR A 143 -5.07 -4.04 16.59
N THR A 144 -4.36 -5.16 16.73
CA THR A 144 -3.05 -5.35 16.12
C THR A 144 -3.00 -6.73 15.51
N ALA A 145 -2.59 -6.79 14.25
CA ALA A 145 -2.34 -8.04 13.56
C ALA A 145 -0.84 -8.20 13.29
N PHE A 146 -0.43 -9.45 13.07
CA PHE A 146 0.94 -9.81 12.77
C PHE A 146 0.97 -10.58 11.47
N TYR A 147 1.98 -10.31 10.64
CA TYR A 147 2.14 -11.00 9.37
C TYR A 147 3.60 -11.42 9.18
N CYS A 148 3.84 -12.69 8.82
CA CYS A 148 5.17 -13.22 8.57
C CYS A 148 5.40 -13.27 7.06
N TRP A 149 6.36 -12.49 6.57
CA TRP A 149 6.61 -12.31 5.15
C TRP A 149 7.24 -13.56 4.53
N SER A 150 6.51 -14.20 3.62
CA SER A 150 6.89 -15.43 2.93
C SER A 150 7.47 -16.53 3.84
N CYS A 151 7.00 -16.59 5.10
CA CYS A 151 7.37 -17.65 6.03
C CYS A 151 6.65 -18.93 5.57
N GLU A 152 7.40 -20.02 5.48
CA GLU A 152 6.78 -21.34 5.25
C GLU A 152 5.86 -21.63 6.45
N GLU A 153 4.62 -22.03 6.16
CA GLU A 153 3.65 -22.51 7.17
C GLU A 153 4.11 -23.82 7.80
#